data_AF-A0A2K3N1Y3-F1
#
_entry.id   AF-A0A2K3N1Y3-F1
#
_cell.length_a   1.000
_cell.length_b   1.000
_cell.length_c   1.000
_cell.angle_alpha   90.00
_cell.angle_beta   90.00
_cell.angle_gamma   90.00
#
_symmetry.space_group_name_H-M   'P 1'
#
loop_
_entity.id
_entity.type
_entity.pdbx_description
1 polymer ?
#
loop_
_entity_poly.entity_id
_entity_poly.type
_entity_poly.pdbx_seq_one_letter_code
_entity_poly.pdbx_strand_id
1 'polypeptide(L)'
;MYPSSTLLGQDKDANIAAIPVEELIEKADGFAGVFPEHKYEIVKKLQERKHICGMTGDGVNDAPALKKADIGIAVADATDAARGASDIVLTEPGLSVIISAVLTSRAIFQRMKNYTIYAVSITIRIVFGFMFIALIWKFDFSPFMILIIAILNDGTIMTISKDRVKPSPMPDSWKLKEIFATGVMLGGYLALMTVIFFWIVKDTKFFPERFGVRHIHDSNDELTAALYLQVSIVSQALIFVTRSRSWSYIERPGMLLMGAFLIAQLIATLIAVYANWGFARIQGIGWGWAGVIWLYSIVFYIPLDIIKFATRYVLSGKAWLNLLENKTAFTTKKDYGKEEREAQWAHAQRTLHGLQPPESSGIFNEKNSYRELSEIAEQAKRRAEVARLRELHTLKGHVESVVKLKGLDIDTIQQHYTV
;
A
#
# COMPACT_ATOMS: atom_id res chain seq x y z
N MET A 1 16.18 29.40 -11.56
CA MET A 1 17.47 29.30 -10.84
C MET A 1 17.66 30.56 -10.02
N TYR A 2 17.95 30.43 -8.73
CA TYR A 2 18.27 31.56 -7.87
C TYR A 2 19.79 31.61 -7.60
N PRO A 3 20.42 32.80 -7.58
CA PRO A 3 21.82 32.92 -7.18
C PRO A 3 21.96 32.56 -5.69
N SER A 4 22.91 31.69 -5.34
CA SER A 4 23.07 31.27 -3.94
C SER A 4 23.46 32.43 -3.01
N SER A 5 24.21 33.41 -3.53
CA SER A 5 24.59 34.65 -2.84
C SER A 5 23.39 35.52 -2.48
N THR A 6 22.33 35.51 -3.28
CA THR A 6 21.09 36.26 -3.04
C THR A 6 20.22 35.62 -1.96
N LEU A 7 20.34 34.30 -1.77
CA LEU A 7 19.60 33.56 -0.74
C LEU A 7 20.33 33.51 0.60
N LEU A 8 21.67 33.38 0.59
CA LEU A 8 22.48 33.12 1.78
C LEU A 8 23.47 34.25 2.13
N GLY A 9 23.58 35.29 1.30
CA GLY A 9 24.45 36.44 1.53
C GLY A 9 23.92 37.43 2.58
N GLN A 10 24.81 38.29 3.08
CA GLN A 10 24.49 39.32 4.07
C GLN A 10 23.71 40.51 3.48
N ASP A 11 23.77 40.72 2.17
CA ASP A 11 22.99 41.74 1.48
C ASP A 11 21.58 41.21 1.17
N LYS A 12 20.69 41.38 2.14
CA LYS A 12 19.25 41.18 1.95
C LYS A 12 18.71 42.30 1.08
N ASP A 13 18.57 42.05 -0.22
CA ASP A 13 17.75 42.92 -1.07
C ASP A 13 16.36 43.05 -0.42
N ALA A 14 15.91 44.30 -0.22
CA ALA A 14 14.69 44.62 0.52
C ALA A 14 13.41 43.95 -0.03
N ASN A 15 13.46 43.45 -1.28
CA ASN A 15 12.37 42.72 -1.93
C ASN A 15 12.31 41.21 -1.57
N ILE A 16 13.36 40.63 -0.99
CA ILE A 16 13.42 39.20 -0.59
C ILE A 16 12.80 38.98 0.79
N ALA A 17 12.52 40.05 1.54
CA ALA A 17 11.96 40.01 2.89
C ALA A 17 10.52 39.43 2.97
N ALA A 18 9.84 39.22 1.83
CA ALA A 18 8.46 38.75 1.81
C ALA A 18 8.31 37.22 1.97
N ILE A 19 9.31 36.43 1.55
CA ILE A 19 9.25 34.96 1.60
C ILE A 19 10.46 34.45 2.39
N PRO A 20 10.27 33.59 3.42
CA PRO A 20 11.40 32.99 4.14
C PRO A 20 12.37 32.30 3.17
N VAL A 21 13.67 32.49 3.37
CA VAL A 21 14.73 31.91 2.52
C VAL A 21 14.57 30.40 2.40
N GLU A 22 14.13 29.71 3.46
CA GLU A 22 13.90 28.27 3.42
C GLU A 22 12.77 27.87 2.46
N GLU A 23 11.74 28.70 2.32
CA GLU A 23 10.65 28.45 1.37
C GLU A 23 11.09 28.74 -0.07
N LEU A 24 11.95 29.73 -0.27
CA LEU A 24 12.60 29.96 -1.57
C LEU A 24 13.50 28.79 -1.96
N ILE A 25 14.28 28.24 -1.02
CA ILE A 25 15.10 27.05 -1.24
C ILE A 25 14.23 25.84 -1.59
N GLU A 26 13.10 25.65 -0.91
CA GLU A 26 12.18 24.55 -1.18
C GLU A 26 11.47 24.67 -2.55
N LYS A 27 11.13 25.89 -2.98
CA LYS A 27 10.51 26.16 -4.29
C LYS A 27 11.52 26.22 -5.45
N ALA A 28 12.81 26.24 -5.19
CA ALA A 28 13.83 26.41 -6.22
C ALA A 28 14.19 25.10 -6.92
N ASP A 29 14.11 25.09 -8.25
CA ASP A 29 14.56 23.94 -9.07
C ASP A 29 16.09 23.89 -9.28
N GLY A 30 16.83 24.91 -8.83
CA GLY A 30 18.29 24.94 -8.98
C GLY A 30 18.96 26.20 -8.45
N PHE A 31 20.22 26.03 -8.03
CA PHE A 31 21.06 27.06 -7.44
C PHE A 31 22.31 27.28 -8.31
N ALA A 32 22.65 28.53 -8.57
CA ALA A 32 23.83 28.92 -9.34
C ALA A 32 24.87 29.65 -8.48
N GLY A 33 26.15 29.55 -8.87
CA GLY A 33 27.27 30.20 -8.18
C GLY A 33 27.41 29.73 -6.73
N VAL A 34 27.29 28.42 -6.49
CA VAL A 34 27.22 27.84 -5.14
C VAL A 34 28.62 27.56 -4.60
N PHE A 35 29.01 28.28 -3.54
CA PHE A 35 30.24 28.01 -2.79
C PHE A 35 30.09 26.74 -1.94
N PRO A 36 31.20 26.09 -1.54
CA PRO A 36 31.15 24.87 -0.72
C PRO A 36 30.33 25.02 0.57
N GLU A 37 30.43 26.17 1.24
CA GLU A 37 29.68 26.49 2.46
C GLU A 37 28.18 26.59 2.17
N HIS A 38 27.82 27.14 1.00
CA HIS A 38 26.43 27.26 0.57
C HIS A 38 25.82 25.89 0.29
N LYS A 39 26.58 24.93 -0.28
CA LYS A 39 26.09 23.55 -0.51
C LYS A 39 25.69 22.90 0.82
N TYR A 40 26.51 23.04 1.85
CA TYR A 40 26.22 22.52 3.19
C TYR A 40 24.95 23.16 3.78
N GLU A 41 24.82 24.48 3.71
CA GLU A 41 23.67 25.18 4.30
C GLU A 41 22.37 24.85 3.54
N ILE A 42 22.40 24.73 2.21
CA ILE A 42 21.23 24.33 1.41
C ILE A 42 20.73 22.95 1.85
N VAL A 43 21.62 21.96 1.97
CA VAL A 43 21.24 20.60 2.42
C VAL A 43 20.65 20.65 3.83
N LYS A 44 21.28 21.40 4.74
CA LYS A 44 20.79 21.56 6.11
C LYS A 44 19.41 22.21 6.16
N LYS A 45 19.16 23.26 5.37
CA LYS A 45 17.84 23.92 5.30
C LYS A 45 16.75 23.02 4.74
N LEU A 46 17.06 22.21 3.71
CA LEU A 46 16.12 21.22 3.18
C LEU A 46 15.81 20.11 4.21
N GLN A 47 16.80 19.67 4.98
CA GLN A 47 16.61 18.73 6.10
C GLN A 47 15.76 19.33 7.23
N GLU A 48 15.97 20.60 7.60
CA GLU A 48 15.14 21.31 8.58
C GLU A 48 13.66 21.36 8.17
N ARG A 49 13.39 21.39 6.85
CA ARG A 49 12.05 21.30 6.25
C ARG A 49 11.52 19.86 6.14
N LYS A 50 12.23 18.87 6.69
CA LYS A 50 11.89 17.43 6.72
C LYS A 50 11.93 16.74 5.34
N HIS A 51 12.69 17.28 4.39
CA HIS A 51 13.01 16.57 3.15
C HIS A 51 14.16 15.58 3.39
N ILE A 52 14.08 14.41 2.75
CA ILE A 52 15.20 13.47 2.70
C ILE A 52 16.08 13.89 1.54
N CYS A 53 17.30 14.32 1.84
CA CYS A 53 18.18 14.97 0.88
C CYS A 53 19.26 13.99 0.39
N GLY A 54 19.22 13.69 -0.91
CA GLY A 54 20.33 13.04 -1.61
C GLY A 54 21.23 14.10 -2.25
N MET A 55 22.52 14.08 -1.98
CA MET A 55 23.48 15.03 -2.56
C MET A 55 24.52 14.30 -3.40
N THR A 56 24.79 14.78 -4.61
CA THR A 56 25.88 14.30 -5.45
C THR A 56 27.10 15.21 -5.37
N GLY A 57 28.30 14.67 -5.42
CA GLY A 57 29.54 15.44 -5.44
C GLY A 57 30.72 14.69 -6.01
N ASP A 58 31.75 15.43 -6.40
CA ASP A 58 32.95 14.93 -7.08
C ASP A 58 34.25 15.38 -6.40
N GLY A 59 34.28 16.61 -5.88
CA GLY A 59 35.45 17.23 -5.28
C GLY A 59 35.55 17.14 -3.76
N VAL A 60 36.75 17.41 -3.25
CA VAL A 60 37.05 17.54 -1.81
C VAL A 60 36.15 18.57 -1.11
N ASN A 61 35.74 19.61 -1.86
CA ASN A 61 34.90 20.70 -1.37
C ASN A 61 33.46 20.24 -1.08
N ASP A 62 33.01 19.14 -1.68
CA ASP A 62 31.67 18.61 -1.49
C ASP A 62 31.59 17.66 -0.30
N ALA A 63 32.73 17.22 0.24
CA ALA A 63 32.79 16.26 1.35
C ALA A 63 31.96 16.68 2.59
N PRO A 64 31.99 17.95 3.07
CA PRO A 64 31.18 18.34 4.22
C PRO A 64 29.68 18.25 3.94
N ALA A 65 29.26 18.59 2.72
CA ALA A 65 27.86 18.62 2.33
C ALA A 65 27.35 17.20 1.99
N LEU A 66 28.18 16.35 1.36
CA LEU A 66 27.93 14.92 1.16
C LEU A 66 27.69 14.20 2.48
N LYS A 67 28.54 14.47 3.49
CA LYS A 67 28.40 13.89 4.83
C LYS A 67 27.21 14.44 5.61
N LYS A 68 26.76 15.65 5.28
CA LYS A 68 25.58 16.28 5.91
C LYS A 68 24.28 15.74 5.34
N ALA A 69 24.25 15.39 4.06
CA ALA A 69 23.09 14.83 3.38
C ALA A 69 22.62 13.52 4.03
N ASP A 70 21.35 13.17 3.85
CA ASP A 70 20.83 11.87 4.30
C ASP A 70 21.41 10.72 3.48
N ILE A 71 21.78 11.01 2.23
CA ILE A 71 22.50 10.11 1.33
C ILE A 71 23.51 10.93 0.52
N GLY A 72 24.80 10.78 0.81
CA GLY A 72 25.89 11.30 -0.01
C GLY A 72 26.22 10.36 -1.18
N ILE A 73 26.27 10.88 -2.40
CA ILE A 73 26.52 10.13 -3.64
C ILE A 73 27.79 10.66 -4.32
N ALA A 74 28.86 9.87 -4.33
CA ALA A 74 30.05 10.19 -5.11
C ALA A 74 29.89 9.70 -6.56
N VAL A 75 30.21 10.56 -7.53
CA VAL A 75 30.25 10.18 -8.94
C VAL A 75 31.46 9.28 -9.26
N ALA A 76 31.45 8.59 -10.40
CA ALA A 76 32.49 7.62 -10.76
C ALA A 76 33.91 8.22 -10.77
N ASP A 77 34.05 9.45 -11.29
CA ASP A 77 35.32 10.16 -11.37
C ASP A 77 35.60 11.04 -10.14
N ALA A 78 34.92 10.79 -9.01
CA ALA A 78 35.09 11.56 -7.79
C ALA A 78 36.45 11.33 -7.12
N THR A 79 36.96 12.38 -6.47
CA THR A 79 38.17 12.32 -5.64
C THR A 79 38.02 11.29 -4.52
N ASP A 80 39.14 10.69 -4.06
CA ASP A 80 39.11 9.72 -2.95
C ASP A 80 38.50 10.32 -1.68
N ALA A 81 38.68 11.62 -1.46
CA ALA A 81 38.06 12.34 -0.35
C ALA A 81 36.52 12.38 -0.45
N ALA A 82 35.98 12.68 -1.64
CA ALA A 82 34.53 12.68 -1.86
C ALA A 82 33.96 11.26 -1.73
N ARG A 83 34.64 10.25 -2.28
CA ARG A 83 34.27 8.83 -2.12
C ARG A 83 34.28 8.39 -0.65
N GLY A 84 35.26 8.83 0.12
CA GLY A 84 35.34 8.55 1.56
C GLY A 84 34.29 9.28 2.41
N ALA A 85 33.72 10.37 1.89
CA ALA A 85 32.67 11.14 2.57
C ALA A 85 31.24 10.73 2.18
N SER A 86 31.06 9.99 1.08
CA SER A 86 29.77 9.55 0.53
C SER A 86 29.32 8.19 1.09
N ASP A 87 28.00 7.97 1.16
CA ASP A 87 27.39 6.68 1.53
C ASP A 87 27.33 5.70 0.36
N ILE A 88 27.26 6.21 -0.87
CA ILE A 88 27.23 5.42 -2.11
C ILE A 88 28.21 6.01 -3.12
N VAL A 89 28.98 5.13 -3.74
CA VAL A 89 29.91 5.48 -4.83
C VAL A 89 29.38 4.87 -6.13
N LEU A 90 29.13 5.71 -7.13
CA LEU A 90 28.72 5.25 -8.45
C LEU A 90 29.94 4.72 -9.19
N THR A 91 29.82 3.57 -9.84
CA THR A 91 30.87 3.02 -10.72
C THR A 91 30.70 3.43 -12.17
N GLU A 92 29.54 4.01 -12.50
CA GLU A 92 29.19 4.49 -13.84
C GLU A 92 28.76 5.96 -13.76
N PRO A 93 29.17 6.81 -14.72
CA PRO A 93 28.76 8.21 -14.74
C PRO A 93 27.29 8.36 -15.17
N GLY A 94 26.63 9.40 -14.67
CA GLY A 94 25.32 9.84 -15.16
C GLY A 94 24.19 9.82 -14.13
N LEU A 95 23.28 10.78 -14.26
CA LEU A 95 22.10 10.92 -13.39
C LEU A 95 21.11 9.74 -13.54
N SER A 96 21.11 9.06 -14.68
CA SER A 96 20.25 7.88 -14.92
C SER A 96 20.56 6.72 -13.98
N VAL A 97 21.83 6.56 -13.57
CA VAL A 97 22.28 5.53 -12.63
C VAL A 97 21.66 5.78 -11.26
N ILE A 98 21.60 7.04 -10.83
CA ILE A 98 20.96 7.44 -9.56
C ILE A 98 19.47 7.12 -9.59
N ILE A 99 18.77 7.45 -10.69
CA ILE A 99 17.34 7.12 -10.84
C ILE A 99 17.13 5.60 -10.76
N SER A 100 17.96 4.81 -11.44
CA SER A 100 17.90 3.35 -11.42
C SER A 100 18.18 2.77 -10.03
N ALA A 101 19.15 3.34 -9.31
CA ALA A 101 19.47 2.98 -7.93
C ALA A 101 18.30 3.29 -6.99
N VAL A 102 17.66 4.47 -7.12
CA VAL A 102 16.48 4.85 -6.33
C VAL A 102 15.30 3.91 -6.61
N LEU A 103 15.03 3.59 -7.87
CA LEU A 103 13.95 2.66 -8.24
C LEU A 103 14.21 1.25 -7.67
N THR A 104 15.45 0.77 -7.73
CA THR A 104 15.85 -0.54 -7.18
C THR A 104 15.75 -0.55 -5.65
N SER A 105 16.23 0.50 -4.99
CA SER A 105 16.11 0.69 -3.54
C SER A 105 14.65 0.68 -3.09
N ARG A 106 13.75 1.38 -3.81
CA ARG A 106 12.30 1.33 -3.54
C ARG A 106 11.72 -0.08 -3.70
N ALA A 107 12.19 -0.87 -4.67
CA ALA A 107 11.74 -2.25 -4.83
C ALA A 107 12.19 -3.13 -3.64
N ILE A 108 13.45 -2.98 -3.20
CA ILE A 108 13.98 -3.69 -2.02
C ILE A 108 13.21 -3.28 -0.75
N PHE A 109 12.99 -1.98 -0.56
CA PHE A 109 12.23 -1.46 0.58
C PHE A 109 10.81 -2.03 0.64
N GLN A 110 10.13 -2.18 -0.49
CA GLN A 110 8.81 -2.83 -0.53
C GLN A 110 8.88 -4.30 -0.14
N ARG A 111 9.92 -5.06 -0.55
CA ARG A 111 10.11 -6.45 -0.10
C ARG A 111 10.27 -6.53 1.42
N MET A 112 11.08 -5.63 2.01
CA MET A 112 11.27 -5.57 3.45
C MET A 112 9.97 -5.28 4.19
N LYS A 113 9.20 -4.28 3.74
CA LYS A 113 7.91 -3.93 4.33
C LYS A 113 6.91 -5.08 4.26
N ASN A 114 6.79 -5.73 3.10
CA ASN A 114 5.90 -6.88 2.90
C ASN A 114 6.30 -8.06 3.79
N TYR A 115 7.60 -8.32 3.93
CA TYR A 115 8.13 -9.32 4.87
C TYR A 115 7.80 -8.98 6.32
N THR A 116 7.91 -7.73 6.74
CA THR A 116 7.55 -7.34 8.12
C THR A 116 6.07 -7.55 8.39
N ILE A 117 5.18 -7.19 7.45
CA ILE A 117 3.73 -7.47 7.58
C ILE A 117 3.49 -8.98 7.75
N TYR A 118 4.15 -9.78 6.93
CA TYR A 118 4.08 -11.23 6.99
C TYR A 118 4.55 -11.81 8.32
N ALA A 119 5.74 -11.43 8.78
CA ALA A 119 6.33 -11.92 10.03
C ALA A 119 5.41 -11.59 11.22
N VAL A 120 4.96 -10.34 11.32
CA VAL A 120 4.01 -9.92 12.36
C VAL A 120 2.72 -10.73 12.30
N SER A 121 2.16 -10.91 11.11
CA SER A 121 0.89 -11.62 10.93
C SER A 121 1.00 -13.10 11.34
N ILE A 122 2.11 -13.78 11.04
CA ILE A 122 2.32 -15.17 11.46
C ILE A 122 2.49 -15.26 12.97
N THR A 123 3.26 -14.36 13.59
CA THR A 123 3.44 -14.34 15.04
C THR A 123 2.09 -14.20 15.75
N ILE A 124 1.27 -13.24 15.33
CA ILE A 124 -0.08 -13.04 15.88
C ILE A 124 -0.93 -14.29 15.67
N ARG A 125 -0.89 -14.88 14.47
CA ARG A 125 -1.65 -16.09 14.17
C ARG A 125 -1.29 -17.26 15.08
N ILE A 126 0.00 -17.58 15.20
CA ILE A 126 0.47 -18.73 15.99
C ILE A 126 0.14 -18.51 17.46
N VAL A 127 0.45 -17.33 18.00
CA VAL A 127 0.21 -17.02 19.42
C VAL A 127 -1.28 -17.08 19.73
N PHE A 128 -2.13 -16.32 19.03
CA PHE A 128 -3.56 -16.28 19.34
C PHE A 128 -4.27 -17.57 18.97
N GLY A 129 -3.95 -18.18 17.82
CA GLY A 129 -4.59 -19.40 17.35
C GLY A 129 -4.42 -20.56 18.33
N PHE A 130 -3.18 -20.88 18.70
CA PHE A 130 -2.93 -21.97 19.64
C PHE A 130 -3.34 -21.62 21.08
N MET A 131 -3.22 -20.35 21.50
CA MET A 131 -3.72 -19.90 22.80
C MET A 131 -5.23 -20.11 22.93
N PHE A 132 -6.03 -19.72 21.94
CA PHE A 132 -7.48 -19.90 22.00
C PHE A 132 -7.89 -21.38 21.95
N ILE A 133 -7.20 -22.19 21.15
CA ILE A 133 -7.47 -23.64 21.08
C ILE A 133 -7.18 -24.31 22.44
N ALA A 134 -6.05 -23.96 23.07
CA ALA A 134 -5.70 -24.45 24.40
C ALA A 134 -6.68 -23.95 25.48
N LEU A 135 -7.11 -22.69 25.42
CA LEU A 135 -8.01 -22.12 26.42
C LEU A 135 -9.42 -22.75 26.37
N ILE A 136 -9.97 -22.93 25.17
CA ILE A 136 -11.37 -23.34 24.98
C ILE A 136 -11.52 -24.87 25.07
N TRP A 137 -10.67 -25.64 24.38
CA TRP A 137 -10.78 -27.10 24.31
C TRP A 137 -9.73 -27.85 25.13
N LYS A 138 -8.85 -27.15 25.85
CA LYS A 138 -7.72 -27.76 26.61
C LYS A 138 -6.89 -28.70 25.74
N PHE A 139 -6.73 -28.32 24.47
CA PHE A 139 -6.02 -29.10 23.48
C PHE A 139 -4.57 -28.63 23.36
N ASP A 140 -3.65 -29.53 23.68
CA ASP A 140 -2.22 -29.26 23.66
C ASP A 140 -1.59 -29.64 22.32
N PHE A 141 -1.39 -28.65 21.45
CA PHE A 141 -0.74 -28.87 20.16
C PHE A 141 0.73 -29.29 20.32
N SER A 142 1.22 -30.13 19.42
CA SER A 142 2.59 -30.65 19.44
C SER A 142 3.63 -29.56 19.13
N PRO A 143 4.58 -29.25 20.03
CA PRO A 143 5.64 -28.27 19.77
C PRO A 143 6.54 -28.67 18.59
N PHE A 144 6.75 -29.97 18.38
CA PHE A 144 7.53 -30.48 17.26
C PHE A 144 6.87 -30.12 15.92
N MET A 145 5.54 -30.15 15.84
CA MET A 145 4.83 -29.74 14.62
C MET A 145 4.94 -28.24 14.35
N ILE A 146 5.00 -27.40 15.40
CA ILE A 146 5.30 -25.98 15.25
C ILE A 146 6.72 -25.78 14.68
N LEU A 147 7.70 -26.57 15.16
CA LEU A 147 9.06 -26.55 14.62
C LEU A 147 9.09 -26.92 13.14
N ILE A 148 8.35 -27.96 12.70
CA ILE A 148 8.26 -28.32 11.29
C ILE A 148 7.65 -27.17 10.47
N ILE A 149 6.59 -26.52 10.96
CA ILE A 149 6.00 -25.34 10.30
C ILE A 149 7.05 -24.23 10.18
N ALA A 150 7.83 -23.96 11.22
CA ALA A 150 8.86 -22.93 11.23
C ALA A 150 9.96 -23.22 10.19
N ILE A 151 10.48 -24.45 10.15
CA ILE A 151 11.52 -24.85 9.19
C ILE A 151 11.01 -24.73 7.74
N LEU A 152 9.80 -25.22 7.46
CA LEU A 152 9.20 -25.09 6.13
C LEU A 152 8.99 -23.63 5.74
N ASN A 153 8.55 -22.80 6.69
CA ASN A 153 8.37 -21.38 6.48
C ASN A 153 9.70 -20.68 6.15
N ASP A 154 10.75 -20.90 6.94
CA ASP A 154 12.06 -20.28 6.73
C ASP A 154 12.65 -20.61 5.35
N GLY A 155 12.51 -21.86 4.91
CA GLY A 155 12.89 -22.27 3.56
C GLY A 155 12.16 -21.47 2.47
N THR A 156 10.87 -21.22 2.64
CA THR A 156 10.09 -20.40 1.70
C THR A 156 10.40 -18.91 1.80
N ILE A 157 10.67 -18.38 2.99
CA ILE A 157 10.95 -16.96 3.25
C ILE A 157 12.19 -16.50 2.48
N MET A 158 13.21 -17.34 2.36
CA MET A 158 14.43 -17.01 1.59
C MET A 158 14.12 -16.57 0.15
N THR A 159 13.02 -17.07 -0.45
CA THR A 159 12.61 -16.70 -1.80
C THR A 159 12.01 -15.30 -1.92
N ILE A 160 11.51 -14.71 -0.81
CA ILE A 160 10.94 -13.35 -0.78
C ILE A 160 12.01 -12.31 -1.17
N SER A 161 13.26 -12.54 -0.78
CA SER A 161 14.40 -11.67 -1.12
C SER A 161 14.58 -11.49 -2.63
N LYS A 162 14.26 -12.54 -3.41
CA LYS A 162 14.38 -12.61 -4.88
C LYS A 162 13.06 -12.35 -5.60
N ASP A 163 11.99 -11.99 -4.89
CA ASP A 163 10.66 -11.86 -5.48
C ASP A 163 10.53 -10.61 -6.37
N ARG A 164 9.65 -10.68 -7.37
CA ARG A 164 9.38 -9.59 -8.29
C ARG A 164 8.32 -8.66 -7.73
N VAL A 165 8.75 -7.64 -6.98
CA VAL A 165 7.87 -6.61 -6.38
C VAL A 165 7.95 -5.31 -7.19
N LYS A 166 6.80 -4.63 -7.36
CA LYS A 166 6.75 -3.33 -8.03
C LYS A 166 7.23 -2.22 -7.07
N PRO A 167 8.15 -1.33 -7.49
CA PRO A 167 8.59 -0.23 -6.66
C PRO A 167 7.44 0.76 -6.40
N SER A 168 7.53 1.48 -5.29
CA SER A 168 6.57 2.55 -4.99
C SER A 168 6.77 3.74 -5.93
N PRO A 169 5.71 4.31 -6.53
CA PRO A 169 5.85 5.48 -7.40
C PRO A 169 6.30 6.73 -6.63
N MET A 170 5.87 6.85 -5.38
CA MET A 170 6.26 7.92 -4.47
C MET A 170 7.25 7.38 -3.41
N PRO A 171 8.14 8.25 -2.87
CA PRO A 171 8.92 7.92 -1.68
C PRO A 171 8.00 7.38 -0.57
N ASP A 172 8.38 6.26 0.01
CA ASP A 172 7.67 5.62 1.12
C ASP A 172 8.61 5.64 2.33
N SER A 173 8.04 5.82 3.52
CA SER A 173 8.79 5.81 4.77
C SER A 173 8.32 4.66 5.65
N TRP A 174 9.14 4.27 6.64
CA TRP A 174 8.82 3.13 7.48
C TRP A 174 7.73 3.46 8.50
N LYS A 175 6.47 3.36 8.08
CA LYS A 175 5.30 3.57 8.93
C LYS A 175 4.98 2.32 9.76
N LEU A 176 5.73 2.10 10.83
CA LEU A 176 5.61 0.93 11.71
C LEU A 176 4.16 0.67 12.13
N LYS A 177 3.42 1.70 12.53
CA LYS A 177 2.02 1.58 12.97
C LYS A 177 1.12 0.97 11.89
N GLU A 178 1.25 1.40 10.64
CA GLU A 178 0.46 0.84 9.53
C GLU A 178 0.84 -0.61 9.24
N ILE A 179 2.14 -0.93 9.30
CA ILE A 179 2.69 -2.28 9.08
C ILE A 179 2.17 -3.24 10.16
N PHE A 180 2.30 -2.88 11.43
CA PHE A 180 1.84 -3.70 12.55
C PHE A 180 0.32 -3.85 12.56
N ALA A 181 -0.44 -2.77 12.34
CA ALA A 181 -1.90 -2.85 12.27
C ALA A 181 -2.37 -3.80 11.15
N THR A 182 -1.73 -3.72 9.96
CA THR A 182 -2.02 -4.65 8.86
C THR A 182 -1.68 -6.09 9.23
N GLY A 183 -0.52 -6.32 9.84
CA GLY A 183 -0.11 -7.65 10.28
C GLY A 183 -1.05 -8.25 11.34
N VAL A 184 -1.45 -7.46 12.34
CA VAL A 184 -2.38 -7.90 13.40
C VAL A 184 -3.76 -8.23 12.83
N MET A 185 -4.30 -7.44 11.91
CA MET A 185 -5.61 -7.72 11.30
C MET A 185 -5.60 -9.00 10.48
N LEU A 186 -4.58 -9.21 9.63
CA LEU A 186 -4.44 -10.43 8.85
C LEU A 186 -4.20 -11.64 9.76
N GLY A 187 -3.30 -11.52 10.74
CA GLY A 187 -2.97 -12.59 11.68
C GLY A 187 -4.14 -12.98 12.58
N GLY A 188 -4.90 -11.99 13.07
CA GLY A 188 -6.09 -12.19 13.89
C GLY A 188 -7.22 -12.89 13.12
N TYR A 189 -7.48 -12.48 11.88
CA TYR A 189 -8.42 -13.21 11.01
C TYR A 189 -7.98 -14.65 10.79
N LEU A 190 -6.69 -14.88 10.50
CA LEU A 190 -6.19 -16.24 10.31
C LEU A 190 -6.25 -17.10 11.58
N ALA A 191 -5.99 -16.50 12.75
CA ALA A 191 -6.18 -17.17 14.04
C ALA A 191 -7.64 -17.57 14.23
N LEU A 192 -8.57 -16.65 13.97
CA LEU A 192 -10.00 -16.90 14.07
C LEU A 192 -10.43 -18.04 13.13
N MET A 193 -9.97 -18.06 11.89
CA MET A 193 -10.29 -19.15 10.95
C MET A 193 -9.68 -20.48 11.40
N THR A 194 -8.47 -20.49 11.98
CA THR A 194 -7.90 -21.70 12.56
C THR A 194 -8.72 -22.20 13.76
N VAL A 195 -9.23 -21.31 14.62
CA VAL A 195 -10.13 -21.65 15.73
C VAL A 195 -11.48 -22.18 15.24
N ILE A 196 -12.09 -21.53 14.24
CA ILE A 196 -13.35 -21.97 13.62
C ILE A 196 -13.16 -23.35 12.98
N PHE A 197 -12.05 -23.57 12.26
CA PHE A 197 -11.72 -24.87 11.71
C PHE A 197 -11.67 -25.95 12.79
N PHE A 198 -10.95 -25.67 13.88
CA PHE A 198 -10.84 -26.61 15.00
C PHE A 198 -12.21 -26.90 15.65
N TRP A 199 -13.03 -25.87 15.89
CA TRP A 199 -14.39 -26.02 16.41
C TRP A 199 -15.27 -26.90 15.52
N ILE A 200 -15.25 -26.68 14.20
CA ILE A 200 -16.05 -27.48 13.25
C ILE A 200 -15.61 -28.95 13.27
N VAL A 201 -14.31 -29.23 13.38
CA VAL A 201 -13.79 -30.60 13.37
C VAL A 201 -14.04 -31.31 14.72
N LYS A 202 -13.90 -30.61 15.84
CA LYS A 202 -14.01 -31.20 17.19
C LYS A 202 -15.45 -31.37 17.66
N ASP A 203 -16.28 -30.34 17.50
CA ASP A 203 -17.61 -30.27 18.12
C ASP A 203 -18.75 -30.54 17.13
N THR A 204 -18.48 -30.46 15.82
CA THR A 204 -19.50 -30.63 14.77
C THR A 204 -19.18 -31.82 13.86
N LYS A 205 -20.21 -32.42 13.24
CA LYS A 205 -20.05 -33.50 12.23
C LYS A 205 -20.10 -32.99 10.79
N PHE A 206 -19.95 -31.67 10.60
CA PHE A 206 -20.15 -31.00 9.31
C PHE A 206 -19.27 -31.57 8.18
N PHE A 207 -17.97 -31.75 8.43
CA PHE A 207 -17.05 -32.25 7.40
C PHE A 207 -17.33 -33.71 7.00
N PRO A 208 -17.45 -34.67 7.95
CA PRO A 208 -17.87 -36.04 7.64
C PRO A 208 -19.21 -36.12 6.88
N GLU A 209 -20.22 -35.38 7.31
CA GLU A 209 -21.56 -35.43 6.70
C GLU A 209 -21.59 -34.83 5.29
N ARG A 210 -20.82 -33.77 5.04
CA ARG A 210 -20.83 -33.08 3.75
C ARG A 210 -19.90 -33.71 2.72
N PHE A 211 -18.74 -34.21 3.15
CA PHE A 211 -17.68 -34.69 2.26
C PHE A 211 -17.44 -36.21 2.33
N GLY A 212 -18.15 -36.93 3.20
CA GLY A 212 -18.01 -38.39 3.33
C GLY A 212 -16.66 -38.83 3.90
N VAL A 213 -16.01 -37.98 4.70
CA VAL A 213 -14.70 -38.27 5.32
C VAL A 213 -14.86 -38.97 6.67
N ARG A 214 -13.80 -39.66 7.11
CA ARG A 214 -13.77 -40.39 8.39
C ARG A 214 -13.99 -39.46 9.59
N HIS A 215 -14.64 -39.93 10.66
CA HIS A 215 -14.76 -39.16 11.89
C HIS A 215 -13.43 -39.14 12.65
N ILE A 216 -12.92 -37.94 12.95
CA ILE A 216 -11.62 -37.73 13.64
C ILE A 216 -11.77 -37.04 15.00
N HIS A 217 -12.99 -36.87 15.49
CA HIS A 217 -13.28 -36.05 16.68
C HIS A 217 -12.70 -36.60 18.00
N ASP A 218 -12.44 -37.91 18.06
CA ASP A 218 -11.95 -38.59 19.27
C ASP A 218 -10.43 -38.71 19.33
N SER A 219 -9.74 -38.61 18.19
CA SER A 219 -8.28 -38.78 18.12
C SER A 219 -7.57 -37.43 18.12
N ASN A 220 -6.94 -37.09 19.25
CA ASN A 220 -6.15 -35.87 19.37
C ASN A 220 -4.95 -35.83 18.41
N ASP A 221 -4.38 -36.99 18.07
CA ASP A 221 -3.22 -37.09 17.18
C ASP A 221 -3.61 -36.84 15.71
N GLU A 222 -4.81 -37.27 15.30
CA GLU A 222 -5.38 -36.96 13.98
C GLU A 222 -5.81 -35.49 13.88
N LEU A 223 -6.37 -34.92 14.96
CA LEU A 223 -6.66 -33.48 15.04
C LEU A 223 -5.39 -32.64 14.93
N THR A 224 -4.28 -33.08 15.53
CA THR A 224 -2.98 -32.42 15.41
C THR A 224 -2.50 -32.39 13.96
N ALA A 225 -2.61 -33.50 13.23
CA ALA A 225 -2.27 -33.57 11.80
C ALA A 225 -3.14 -32.63 10.94
N ALA A 226 -4.45 -32.60 11.20
CA ALA A 226 -5.38 -31.74 10.48
C ALA A 226 -5.08 -30.25 10.71
N LEU A 227 -4.87 -29.86 11.98
CA LEU A 227 -4.53 -28.50 12.37
C LEU A 227 -3.16 -28.08 11.83
N TYR A 228 -2.15 -28.96 11.89
CA TYR A 228 -0.83 -28.75 11.31
C TYR A 228 -0.92 -28.41 9.82
N LEU A 229 -1.65 -29.20 9.04
CA LEU A 229 -1.79 -28.99 7.60
C LEU A 229 -2.49 -27.65 7.29
N GLN A 230 -3.59 -27.36 7.99
CA GLN A 230 -4.34 -26.12 7.84
C GLN A 230 -3.48 -24.89 8.17
N VAL A 231 -2.70 -24.98 9.24
CA VAL A 231 -1.78 -23.90 9.64
C VAL A 231 -0.69 -23.71 8.60
N SER A 232 -0.06 -24.79 8.14
CA SER A 232 1.00 -24.75 7.14
C SER A 232 0.56 -24.14 5.81
N ILE A 233 -0.57 -24.59 5.23
CA ILE A 233 -1.10 -24.08 3.95
C ILE A 233 -1.31 -22.57 4.00
N VAL A 234 -2.06 -22.14 5.01
CA VAL A 234 -2.51 -20.75 5.09
C VAL A 234 -1.35 -19.81 5.48
N SER A 235 -0.36 -20.29 6.24
CA SER A 235 0.81 -19.49 6.61
C SER A 235 1.65 -19.18 5.38
N GLN A 236 1.90 -20.17 4.52
CA GLN A 236 2.67 -19.91 3.30
C GLN A 236 1.83 -19.18 2.25
N ALA A 237 0.52 -19.44 2.18
CA ALA A 237 -0.37 -18.71 1.27
C ALA A 237 -0.40 -17.21 1.59
N LEU A 238 -0.32 -16.82 2.87
CA LEU A 238 -0.28 -15.42 3.30
C LEU A 238 0.84 -14.61 2.61
N ILE A 239 1.97 -15.24 2.22
CA ILE A 239 3.05 -14.57 1.48
C ILE A 239 2.51 -13.93 0.19
N PHE A 240 1.58 -14.59 -0.51
CA PHE A 240 1.01 -14.07 -1.75
C PHE A 240 0.09 -12.85 -1.53
N VAL A 241 -0.55 -12.77 -0.36
CA VAL A 241 -1.37 -11.63 0.03
C VAL A 241 -0.50 -10.44 0.45
N THR A 242 0.52 -10.68 1.26
CA THR A 242 1.39 -9.61 1.79
C THR A 242 2.30 -9.02 0.74
N ARG A 243 2.77 -9.81 -0.24
CA ARG A 243 3.59 -9.31 -1.36
C ARG A 243 2.82 -8.39 -2.31
N SER A 244 1.51 -8.60 -2.44
CA SER A 244 0.70 -7.96 -3.48
C SER A 244 0.12 -6.63 -3.00
N ARG A 245 0.27 -5.59 -3.84
CA ARG A 245 -0.40 -4.31 -3.59
C ARG A 245 -1.85 -4.37 -4.05
N SER A 246 -2.11 -4.99 -5.19
CA SER A 246 -3.45 -5.31 -5.68
C SER A 246 -3.89 -6.69 -5.18
N TRP A 247 -4.82 -7.32 -5.88
CA TRP A 247 -5.25 -8.69 -5.63
C TRP A 247 -4.08 -9.65 -5.84
N SER A 248 -3.93 -10.60 -4.92
CA SER A 248 -2.85 -11.60 -4.94
C SER A 248 -2.82 -12.42 -6.24
N TYR A 249 -3.99 -12.72 -6.82
CA TYR A 249 -4.11 -13.49 -8.06
C TYR A 249 -3.67 -12.73 -9.32
N ILE A 250 -3.74 -11.39 -9.30
CA ILE A 250 -3.38 -10.56 -10.46
C ILE A 250 -1.86 -10.37 -10.53
N GLU A 251 -1.21 -10.21 -9.38
CA GLU A 251 0.22 -10.00 -9.31
C GLU A 251 0.98 -11.33 -9.34
N ARG A 252 1.48 -11.70 -10.53
CA ARG A 252 2.21 -12.96 -10.71
C ARG A 252 3.38 -13.12 -9.71
N PRO A 253 3.46 -14.24 -8.98
CA PRO A 253 4.59 -14.54 -8.11
C PRO A 253 5.86 -14.87 -8.90
N GLY A 254 7.02 -14.63 -8.29
CA GLY A 254 8.28 -15.14 -8.82
C GLY A 254 8.26 -16.67 -8.90
N MET A 255 8.90 -17.22 -9.92
CA MET A 255 8.95 -18.69 -10.13
C MET A 255 9.56 -19.42 -8.93
N LEU A 256 10.57 -18.82 -8.29
CA LEU A 256 11.20 -19.38 -7.08
C LEU A 256 10.22 -19.45 -5.90
N LEU A 257 9.42 -18.41 -5.70
CA LEU A 257 8.43 -18.38 -4.62
C LEU A 257 7.33 -19.42 -4.85
N MET A 258 6.83 -19.55 -6.08
CA MET A 258 5.84 -20.57 -6.42
C MET A 258 6.41 -21.98 -6.26
N GLY A 259 7.63 -22.23 -6.74
CA GLY A 259 8.30 -23.52 -6.58
C GLY A 259 8.50 -23.88 -5.11
N ALA A 260 8.97 -22.93 -4.28
CA ALA A 260 9.15 -23.15 -2.85
C ALA A 260 7.81 -23.42 -2.14
N PHE A 261 6.75 -22.68 -2.46
CA PHE A 261 5.41 -22.93 -1.95
C PHE A 261 4.93 -24.35 -2.29
N LEU A 262 5.01 -24.76 -3.56
CA LEU A 262 4.55 -26.08 -3.99
C LEU A 262 5.33 -27.21 -3.31
N ILE A 263 6.66 -27.09 -3.21
CA ILE A 263 7.50 -28.10 -2.54
C ILE A 263 7.17 -28.16 -1.04
N ALA A 264 7.12 -27.03 -0.36
CA ALA A 264 6.85 -26.98 1.08
C ALA A 264 5.43 -27.49 1.40
N GLN A 265 4.44 -27.18 0.57
CA GLN A 265 3.08 -27.68 0.73
C GLN A 265 2.92 -29.15 0.37
N LEU A 266 3.68 -29.66 -0.61
CA LEU A 266 3.73 -31.09 -0.89
C LEU A 266 4.29 -31.84 0.32
N ILE A 267 5.41 -31.38 0.88
CA ILE A 267 6.02 -31.97 2.08
C ILE A 267 5.04 -31.90 3.27
N ALA A 268 4.41 -30.75 3.50
CA ALA A 268 3.43 -30.59 4.58
C ALA A 268 2.24 -31.54 4.43
N THR A 269 1.71 -31.68 3.20
CA THR A 269 0.60 -32.59 2.90
C THR A 269 1.01 -34.05 3.11
N LEU A 270 2.20 -34.46 2.67
CA LEU A 270 2.72 -35.81 2.87
C LEU A 270 2.89 -36.14 4.36
N ILE A 271 3.40 -35.21 5.16
CA ILE A 271 3.52 -35.38 6.62
C ILE A 271 2.13 -35.55 7.23
N ALA A 272 1.16 -34.69 6.91
CA ALA A 272 -0.19 -34.78 7.47
C ALA A 272 -0.92 -36.08 7.09
N VAL A 273 -0.66 -36.61 5.89
CA VAL A 273 -1.34 -37.81 5.38
C VAL A 273 -0.72 -39.10 5.91
N TYR A 274 0.61 -39.18 5.98
CA TYR A 274 1.33 -40.45 6.23
C TYR A 274 2.09 -40.52 7.55
N ALA A 275 2.36 -39.40 8.24
CA ALA A 275 3.15 -39.46 9.46
C ALA A 275 2.38 -40.17 10.59
N ASN A 276 3.03 -41.15 11.20
CA ASN A 276 2.57 -41.77 12.43
C ASN A 276 3.74 -41.78 13.43
N TRP A 277 3.89 -40.67 14.15
CA TRP A 277 5.01 -40.46 15.07
C TRP A 277 4.47 -40.26 16.48
N GLY A 278 4.59 -41.29 17.33
CA GLY A 278 4.14 -41.21 18.72
C GLY A 278 4.82 -40.10 19.52
N PHE A 279 6.11 -39.82 19.26
CA PHE A 279 6.82 -38.72 19.92
C PHE A 279 6.27 -37.33 19.56
N ALA A 280 5.74 -37.18 18.33
CA ALA A 280 5.25 -35.92 17.82
C ALA A 280 3.73 -35.76 17.98
N ARG A 281 3.04 -36.73 18.59
CA ARG A 281 1.56 -36.76 18.77
C ARG A 281 0.83 -36.49 17.45
N ILE A 282 1.23 -37.22 16.40
CA ILE A 282 0.65 -37.09 15.07
C ILE A 282 0.29 -38.45 14.49
N GLN A 283 -0.90 -38.54 13.94
CA GLN A 283 -1.39 -39.70 13.20
C GLN A 283 -1.95 -39.26 11.85
N GLY A 284 -1.61 -40.00 10.80
CA GLY A 284 -1.96 -39.68 9.42
C GLY A 284 -3.47 -39.72 9.15
N ILE A 285 -4.02 -38.62 8.63
CA ILE A 285 -5.48 -38.44 8.43
C ILE A 285 -5.99 -38.94 7.07
N GLY A 286 -5.09 -39.30 6.16
CA GLY A 286 -5.42 -39.72 4.80
C GLY A 286 -5.72 -38.57 3.82
N TRP A 287 -5.73 -38.89 2.52
CA TRP A 287 -5.90 -37.90 1.45
C TRP A 287 -7.28 -37.22 1.40
N GLY A 288 -8.34 -37.92 1.81
CA GLY A 288 -9.69 -37.34 1.85
C GLY A 288 -9.76 -36.11 2.75
N TRP A 289 -9.24 -36.24 3.98
CA TRP A 289 -9.15 -35.11 4.91
C TRP A 289 -8.18 -34.03 4.44
N ALA A 290 -7.03 -34.41 3.87
CA ALA A 290 -6.12 -33.43 3.29
C ALA A 290 -6.79 -32.57 2.21
N GLY A 291 -7.59 -33.18 1.33
CA GLY A 291 -8.35 -32.45 0.31
C GLY A 291 -9.38 -31.48 0.90
N VAL A 292 -10.10 -31.89 1.95
CA VAL A 292 -11.05 -31.01 2.66
C VAL A 292 -10.32 -29.82 3.30
N ILE A 293 -9.16 -30.06 3.91
CA ILE A 293 -8.34 -29.00 4.52
C ILE A 293 -7.83 -28.02 3.46
N TRP A 294 -7.35 -28.52 2.32
CA TRP A 294 -6.96 -27.69 1.18
C TRP A 294 -8.12 -26.82 0.69
N LEU A 295 -9.32 -27.42 0.54
CA LEU A 295 -10.52 -26.69 0.14
C LEU A 295 -10.87 -25.58 1.14
N TYR A 296 -10.88 -25.91 2.44
CA TYR A 296 -11.08 -24.94 3.51
C TYR A 296 -10.08 -23.79 3.42
N SER A 297 -8.78 -24.11 3.31
CA SER A 297 -7.71 -23.12 3.20
C SER A 297 -7.86 -22.21 1.98
N ILE A 298 -8.27 -22.74 0.82
CA ILE A 298 -8.49 -21.95 -0.41
C ILE A 298 -9.69 -21.00 -0.24
N VAL A 299 -10.80 -21.48 0.32
CA VAL A 299 -12.00 -20.66 0.53
C VAL A 299 -11.70 -19.48 1.47
N PHE A 300 -11.04 -19.75 2.59
CA PHE A 300 -10.74 -18.72 3.59
C PHE A 300 -9.53 -17.85 3.25
N TYR A 301 -8.80 -18.18 2.18
CA TYR A 301 -7.75 -17.33 1.63
C TYR A 301 -8.31 -16.12 0.86
N ILE A 302 -9.42 -16.27 0.12
CA ILE A 302 -9.99 -15.19 -0.72
C ILE A 302 -10.29 -13.91 0.08
N PRO A 303 -10.92 -13.96 1.28
CA PRO A 303 -11.21 -12.74 2.05
C PRO A 303 -9.98 -12.00 2.56
N LEU A 304 -8.78 -12.60 2.56
CA LEU A 304 -7.56 -11.94 3.03
C LEU A 304 -7.23 -10.69 2.23
N ASP A 305 -7.42 -10.73 0.90
CA ASP A 305 -7.19 -9.57 0.04
C ASP A 305 -8.19 -8.43 0.37
N ILE A 306 -9.44 -8.78 0.69
CA ILE A 306 -10.47 -7.81 1.10
C ILE A 306 -10.08 -7.17 2.44
N ILE A 307 -9.66 -7.96 3.42
CA ILE A 307 -9.23 -7.47 4.74
C ILE A 307 -7.98 -6.58 4.60
N LYS A 308 -7.04 -6.97 3.72
CA LYS A 308 -5.87 -6.16 3.39
C LYS A 308 -6.26 -4.79 2.84
N PHE A 309 -7.19 -4.73 1.88
CA PHE A 309 -7.66 -3.46 1.34
C PHE A 309 -8.41 -2.62 2.36
N ALA A 310 -9.31 -3.25 3.14
CA ALA A 310 -10.05 -2.60 4.20
C ALA A 310 -9.10 -1.98 5.25
N THR A 311 -8.09 -2.74 5.68
CA THR A 311 -7.13 -2.27 6.68
C THR A 311 -6.32 -1.08 6.16
N ARG A 312 -5.82 -1.14 4.93
CA ARG A 312 -5.12 0.00 4.30
C ARG A 312 -6.02 1.21 4.13
N TYR A 313 -7.28 1.01 3.75
CA TYR A 313 -8.25 2.09 3.59
C TYR A 313 -8.56 2.79 4.92
N VAL A 314 -8.79 2.02 5.99
CA VAL A 314 -9.00 2.54 7.35
C VAL A 314 -7.77 3.31 7.84
N LEU A 315 -6.57 2.75 7.66
CA LEU A 315 -5.31 3.39 8.06
C LEU A 315 -4.98 4.65 7.25
N SER A 316 -5.48 4.78 6.02
CA SER A 316 -5.27 5.97 5.20
C SER A 316 -5.98 7.23 5.71
N GLY A 317 -6.82 7.12 6.74
CA GLY A 317 -7.62 8.23 7.27
C GLY A 317 -8.82 8.62 6.39
N LYS A 318 -8.84 8.21 5.11
CA LYS A 318 -9.98 8.44 4.20
C LYS A 318 -11.29 7.89 4.74
N ALA A 319 -11.28 6.76 5.45
CA ALA A 319 -12.47 6.20 6.08
C ALA A 319 -13.07 7.15 7.14
N TRP A 320 -12.20 7.77 7.96
CA TRP A 320 -12.61 8.71 9.00
C TRP A 320 -13.03 10.05 8.43
N LEU A 321 -12.31 10.55 7.42
CA LEU A 321 -12.66 11.77 6.70
C LEU A 321 -14.02 11.62 6.02
N ASN A 322 -14.26 10.54 5.28
CA ASN A 322 -15.55 10.28 4.65
C ASN A 322 -16.69 10.11 5.67
N LEU A 323 -16.45 9.56 6.86
CA LEU A 323 -17.47 9.46 7.92
C LEU A 323 -17.75 10.81 8.59
N LEU A 324 -16.72 11.66 8.78
CA LEU A 324 -16.87 13.00 9.33
C LEU A 324 -17.52 13.96 8.32
N GLU A 325 -17.10 13.91 7.06
CA GLU A 325 -17.67 14.67 5.95
C GLU A 325 -19.09 14.20 5.60
N ASN A 326 -19.39 12.90 5.65
CA ASN A 326 -20.78 12.46 5.49
C ASN A 326 -21.66 12.90 6.66
N LYS A 327 -21.11 13.05 7.88
CA LYS A 327 -21.85 13.66 8.99
C LYS A 327 -22.08 15.17 8.79
N THR A 328 -21.20 15.89 8.11
CA THR A 328 -21.47 17.28 7.69
C THR A 328 -22.42 17.36 6.49
N ALA A 329 -22.51 16.30 5.67
CA ALA A 329 -23.48 16.18 4.56
C ALA A 329 -24.94 15.94 5.04
N PHE A 330 -25.15 15.54 6.29
CA PHE A 330 -26.49 15.51 6.91
C PHE A 330 -26.92 16.86 7.51
N THR A 331 -26.22 17.95 7.21
CA THR A 331 -26.73 19.29 7.49
C THR A 331 -27.77 19.68 6.44
N THR A 332 -28.93 20.12 6.88
CA THR A 332 -30.07 20.59 6.07
C THR A 332 -29.78 21.94 5.37
N LYS A 333 -28.55 22.19 4.93
CA LYS A 333 -28.20 23.39 4.16
C LYS A 333 -28.57 23.15 2.70
N LYS A 334 -29.61 23.86 2.25
CA LYS A 334 -30.19 23.79 0.90
C LYS A 334 -29.18 24.10 -0.23
N ASP A 335 -28.07 24.76 0.10
CA ASP A 335 -27.04 25.24 -0.84
C ASP A 335 -25.61 24.90 -0.37
N TYR A 336 -25.34 23.62 -0.07
CA TYR A 336 -23.97 23.19 0.25
C TYR A 336 -23.05 23.34 -0.99
N GLY A 337 -21.87 23.95 -0.81
CA GLY A 337 -20.88 24.14 -1.86
C GLY A 337 -21.25 25.16 -2.94
N LYS A 338 -22.25 26.04 -2.73
CA LYS A 338 -22.53 27.14 -3.67
C LYS A 338 -21.43 28.20 -3.66
N GLU A 339 -20.94 28.55 -2.47
CA GLU A 339 -19.82 29.50 -2.29
C GLU A 339 -18.51 28.96 -2.89
N GLU A 340 -18.21 27.67 -2.71
CA GLU A 340 -17.03 27.03 -3.33
C GLU A 340 -17.14 26.98 -4.87
N ARG A 341 -18.34 26.73 -5.41
CA ARG A 341 -18.59 26.77 -6.87
C ARG A 341 -18.48 28.17 -7.44
N GLU A 342 -18.99 29.18 -6.74
CA GLU A 342 -18.86 30.59 -7.13
C GLU A 342 -17.40 31.05 -7.05
N ALA A 343 -16.66 30.63 -6.02
CA ALA A 343 -15.23 30.90 -5.89
C ALA A 343 -14.42 30.23 -7.01
N GLN A 344 -14.71 28.97 -7.36
CA GLN A 344 -14.06 28.26 -8.45
C GLN A 344 -14.40 28.83 -9.82
N TRP A 345 -15.65 29.23 -10.05
CA TRP A 345 -16.07 29.89 -11.29
C TRP A 345 -15.38 31.24 -11.44
N ALA A 346 -15.33 32.05 -10.37
CA ALA A 346 -14.59 33.31 -10.36
C ALA A 346 -13.08 33.09 -10.58
N HIS A 347 -12.50 32.02 -10.05
CA HIS A 347 -11.09 31.68 -10.22
C HIS A 347 -10.76 31.23 -11.65
N ALA A 348 -11.63 30.41 -12.26
CA ALA A 348 -11.49 29.94 -13.64
C ALA A 348 -11.68 31.07 -14.66
N GLN A 349 -12.55 32.03 -14.37
CA GLN A 349 -12.79 33.18 -15.24
C GLN A 349 -11.64 34.20 -15.16
N ARG A 350 -11.00 34.33 -13.99
CA ARG A 350 -9.80 35.17 -13.82
C ARG A 350 -8.55 34.62 -14.52
N THR A 351 -8.34 33.30 -14.48
CA THR A 351 -7.22 32.66 -15.19
C THR A 351 -7.39 32.70 -16.71
N LEU A 352 -8.63 32.65 -17.22
CA LEU A 352 -8.93 32.80 -18.66
C LEU A 352 -8.57 34.19 -19.20
N HIS A 353 -8.62 35.22 -18.36
CA HIS A 353 -8.26 36.60 -18.69
C HIS A 353 -6.80 36.96 -18.36
N GLY A 354 -5.95 35.98 -17.99
CA GLY A 354 -4.51 36.19 -17.77
C GLY A 354 -4.15 37.02 -16.54
N LEU A 355 -5.08 37.22 -15.60
CA LEU A 355 -4.84 37.93 -14.34
C LEU A 355 -4.50 36.90 -13.25
N GLN A 356 -3.29 36.98 -12.67
CA GLN A 356 -2.93 36.20 -11.49
C GLN A 356 -3.66 36.73 -10.24
N PRO A 357 -4.13 35.85 -9.34
CA PRO A 357 -4.78 36.28 -8.11
C PRO A 357 -3.76 36.93 -7.15
N PRO A 358 -4.18 37.92 -6.35
CA PRO A 358 -3.37 38.38 -5.21
C PRO A 358 -3.33 37.26 -4.16
N GLU A 359 -2.13 36.95 -3.64
CA GLU A 359 -1.95 35.95 -2.58
C GLU A 359 -2.69 36.41 -1.31
N SER A 360 -3.79 35.73 -0.98
CA SER A 360 -4.44 35.89 0.32
C SER A 360 -3.74 35.01 1.34
N SER A 361 -3.06 35.64 2.29
CA SER A 361 -2.56 35.04 3.52
C SER A 361 -3.73 34.50 4.37
N GLY A 362 -4.11 33.25 4.12
CA GLY A 362 -5.18 32.54 4.81
C GLY A 362 -4.68 31.22 5.40
N ILE A 363 -4.50 31.23 6.71
CA ILE A 363 -4.15 30.11 7.58
C ILE A 363 -5.17 28.97 7.38
N PHE A 364 -4.92 27.95 6.54
CA PHE A 364 -5.42 26.56 6.69
C PHE A 364 -4.92 25.65 5.52
N ASN A 365 -3.81 24.95 5.76
CA ASN A 365 -3.49 23.57 5.34
C ASN A 365 -3.60 23.15 3.84
N GLU A 366 -2.65 23.56 3.00
CA GLU A 366 -2.49 23.10 1.60
C GLU A 366 -1.72 21.76 1.47
N LYS A 367 -2.25 20.63 1.98
CA LYS A 367 -1.62 19.30 1.76
C LYS A 367 -2.43 18.27 0.97
N ASN A 368 -3.61 18.61 0.48
CA ASN A 368 -4.49 17.65 -0.21
C ASN A 368 -4.84 17.96 -1.69
N SER A 369 -4.44 19.12 -2.22
CA SER A 369 -5.04 19.67 -3.44
C SER A 369 -4.94 18.75 -4.69
N TYR A 370 -3.79 18.15 -4.99
CA TYR A 370 -3.63 17.40 -6.24
C TYR A 370 -4.38 16.07 -6.32
N ARG A 371 -4.64 15.42 -5.18
CA ARG A 371 -5.25 14.09 -5.15
C ARG A 371 -6.78 14.17 -5.18
N GLU A 372 -7.33 15.19 -4.54
CA GLU A 372 -8.76 15.54 -4.59
C GLU A 372 -9.14 16.08 -5.98
N LEU A 373 -8.29 16.89 -6.62
CA LEU A 373 -8.49 17.38 -7.99
C LEU A 373 -8.65 16.25 -9.02
N SER A 374 -7.85 15.18 -8.90
CA SER A 374 -7.94 14.01 -9.79
C SER A 374 -9.19 13.17 -9.54
N GLU A 375 -9.54 12.94 -8.26
CA GLU A 375 -10.75 12.17 -7.88
C GLU A 375 -12.04 12.92 -8.26
N ILE A 376 -12.07 14.25 -8.13
CA ILE A 376 -13.20 15.10 -8.52
C ILE A 376 -13.35 15.13 -10.05
N ALA A 377 -12.24 15.24 -10.80
CA ALA A 377 -12.26 15.19 -12.27
C ALA A 377 -12.77 13.83 -12.78
N GLU A 378 -12.37 12.72 -12.15
CA GLU A 378 -12.83 11.38 -12.52
C GLU A 378 -14.31 11.17 -12.19
N GLN A 379 -14.79 11.68 -11.03
CA GLN A 379 -16.20 11.67 -10.67
C GLN A 379 -17.05 12.55 -11.60
N ALA A 380 -16.55 13.71 -12.00
CA ALA A 380 -17.22 14.59 -12.96
C ALA A 380 -17.37 13.92 -14.33
N LYS A 381 -16.32 13.25 -14.82
CA LYS A 381 -16.37 12.47 -16.07
C LYS A 381 -17.42 11.36 -16.02
N ARG A 382 -17.48 10.59 -14.93
CA ARG A 382 -18.49 9.53 -14.76
C ARG A 382 -19.91 10.08 -14.69
N ARG A 383 -20.14 11.22 -14.03
CA ARG A 383 -21.46 11.86 -13.96
C ARG A 383 -21.91 12.40 -15.32
N ALA A 384 -21.01 12.99 -16.09
CA ALA A 384 -21.31 13.44 -17.45
C ALA A 384 -21.67 12.27 -18.38
N GLU A 385 -20.98 11.14 -18.24
CA GLU A 385 -21.24 9.94 -19.04
C GLU A 385 -22.58 9.28 -18.68
N VAL A 386 -22.93 9.24 -17.39
CA VAL A 386 -24.25 8.77 -16.91
C VAL A 386 -25.38 9.71 -17.35
N ALA A 387 -25.16 11.03 -17.33
CA ALA A 387 -26.13 12.01 -17.82
C ALA A 387 -26.37 11.86 -19.34
N ARG A 388 -25.29 11.70 -20.12
CA ARG A 388 -25.36 11.45 -21.56
C ARG A 388 -26.09 10.14 -21.90
N LEU A 389 -25.86 9.07 -21.14
CA LEU A 389 -26.57 7.80 -21.31
C LEU A 389 -28.06 7.89 -20.93
N ARG A 390 -28.42 8.74 -19.94
CA ARG A 390 -29.82 9.01 -19.59
C ARG A 390 -30.55 9.81 -20.68
N GLU A 391 -29.88 10.77 -21.32
CA GLU A 391 -30.46 11.48 -22.48
C GLU A 391 -30.74 10.52 -23.64
N LEU A 392 -29.82 9.59 -23.94
CA LEU A 392 -30.01 8.60 -25.01
C LEU A 392 -31.17 7.63 -24.76
N HIS A 393 -31.43 7.26 -23.50
CA HIS A 393 -32.45 6.27 -23.12
C HIS A 393 -33.82 6.84 -22.76
N THR A 394 -33.98 8.17 -22.75
CA THR A 394 -35.28 8.81 -22.54
C THR A 394 -35.90 9.24 -23.86
N LEU A 395 -37.21 9.03 -24.01
CA LEU A 395 -37.97 9.40 -25.21
C LEU A 395 -37.79 10.89 -25.57
N LYS A 396 -37.69 11.75 -24.54
CA LYS A 396 -37.39 13.18 -24.67
C LYS A 396 -35.99 13.45 -25.23
N GLY A 397 -34.95 12.78 -24.72
CA GLY A 397 -33.59 12.98 -25.23
C GLY A 397 -33.36 12.36 -26.63
N HIS A 398 -34.14 11.34 -27.01
CA HIS A 398 -34.16 10.84 -28.39
C HIS A 398 -34.77 11.88 -29.35
N VAL A 399 -35.86 12.53 -28.96
CA VAL A 399 -36.49 13.62 -29.74
C VAL A 399 -35.55 14.82 -29.86
N GLU A 400 -34.95 15.27 -28.76
CA GLU A 400 -34.01 16.41 -28.76
C GLU A 400 -32.74 16.14 -29.60
N SER A 401 -32.22 14.91 -29.55
CA SER A 401 -31.08 14.47 -30.38
C SER A 401 -31.42 14.50 -31.88
N VAL A 402 -32.59 13.96 -32.26
CA VAL A 402 -33.04 13.94 -33.67
C VAL A 402 -33.34 15.35 -34.18
N VAL A 403 -33.89 16.22 -33.32
CA VAL A 403 -34.19 17.62 -33.64
C VAL A 403 -32.90 18.43 -33.84
N LYS A 404 -31.89 18.24 -32.98
CA LYS A 404 -30.55 18.82 -33.16
C LYS A 404 -29.84 18.32 -34.41
N LEU A 405 -29.92 17.02 -34.72
CA LEU A 405 -29.35 16.45 -35.95
C LEU A 405 -30.00 16.97 -37.23
N LYS A 406 -31.27 17.38 -37.16
CA LYS A 406 -32.01 18.00 -38.27
C LYS A 406 -31.91 19.53 -38.31
N GLY A 407 -31.19 20.16 -37.39
CA GLY A 407 -30.98 21.60 -37.35
C GLY A 407 -32.26 22.42 -37.11
N LEU A 408 -33.24 21.86 -36.41
CA LEU A 408 -34.51 22.51 -36.09
C LEU A 408 -34.45 23.17 -34.70
N ASP A 409 -34.93 24.40 -34.60
CA ASP A 409 -34.85 25.21 -33.38
C ASP A 409 -36.04 24.92 -32.44
N ILE A 410 -35.75 24.37 -31.26
CA ILE A 410 -36.76 23.84 -30.31
C ILE A 410 -37.65 24.93 -29.72
N ASP A 411 -37.14 26.17 -29.65
CA ASP A 411 -37.82 27.29 -28.99
C ASP A 411 -39.03 27.83 -29.78
N THR A 412 -39.20 27.43 -31.04
CA THR A 412 -40.36 27.84 -31.87
C THR A 412 -41.60 26.96 -31.70
N ILE A 413 -41.47 25.77 -31.09
CA ILE A 413 -42.56 24.78 -31.06
C ILE A 413 -43.50 24.97 -29.84
N GLN A 414 -43.11 25.76 -28.83
CA GLN A 414 -43.89 25.93 -27.60
C GLN A 414 -45.00 26.98 -27.63
N GLN A 415 -45.27 27.63 -28.76
CA GLN A 415 -46.41 28.53 -28.91
C GLN A 415 -47.48 27.89 -29.79
N HIS A 416 -48.48 27.30 -29.13
CA HIS A 416 -49.87 27.06 -29.56
C HIS A 416 -50.34 25.71 -29.04
N TYR A 417 -51.08 25.72 -27.92
CA TYR A 417 -52.40 25.11 -27.76
C TYR A 417 -52.89 25.41 -26.33
N THR A 418 -53.69 26.45 -26.22
CA THR A 418 -54.78 26.55 -25.24
C THR A 418 -56.02 25.95 -25.88
N VAL A 419 -56.56 24.88 -25.32
CA VAL A 419 -57.93 24.66 -24.79
C VAL A 419 -57.88 23.31 -24.07
#